data_AF-A0A6P1ACZ7-F1
#
_entry.id   AF-A0A6P1ACZ7-F1
#
_cell.length_a   1.000
_cell.length_b   1.000
_cell.length_c   1.000
_cell.angle_alpha   90.00
_cell.angle_beta   90.00
_cell.angle_gamma   90.00
#
_symmetry.space_group_name_H-M   'P 1'
#
loop_
_entity.id
_entity.type
_entity.pdbx_description
1 polymer ?
#
loop_
_entity_poly.entity_id
_entity_poly.type
_entity_poly.pdbx_seq_one_letter_code
_entity_poly.pdbx_strand_id
1 'polypeptide(L)'
;ATAFVGDGINDAAALLEANMGIAIGAGTNVAIESADLVLIEDDPLDAVKALNLGKKTYRKMIQNLFWATGYNVLAIPLAAGVAYSWGLLLSPAIGALLMSLSTVIVAINAVLLRRAKLA
;
A
#
# COMPACT_ATOMS: atom_id res chain seq x y z
N ALA A 1 16.30 -3.95 8.12
CA ALA A 1 15.13 -3.33 8.75
C ALA A 1 14.79 -4.14 9.99
N THR A 2 14.66 -3.49 11.13
CA THR A 2 14.33 -4.09 12.43
C THR A 2 12.90 -3.71 12.82
N ALA A 3 12.16 -4.67 13.37
CA ALA A 3 10.91 -4.40 14.06
C ALA A 3 11.11 -4.77 15.53
N PHE A 4 10.76 -3.87 16.45
CA PHE A 4 10.83 -4.10 17.89
C PHE A 4 9.42 -4.24 18.44
N VAL A 5 9.19 -5.25 19.27
CA VAL A 5 7.88 -5.52 19.87
C VAL A 5 8.01 -5.40 21.39
N GLY A 6 7.19 -4.55 22.02
CA GLY A 6 7.26 -4.27 23.45
C GLY A 6 5.94 -3.80 24.05
N ASP A 7 5.93 -3.47 25.34
CA ASP A 7 4.73 -2.98 26.05
C ASP A 7 4.54 -1.45 25.94
N GLY A 8 5.60 -0.75 25.54
CA GLY A 8 5.65 0.70 25.38
C GLY A 8 5.69 1.52 26.68
N ILE A 9 5.82 0.89 27.84
CA ILE A 9 6.08 1.58 29.12
C ILE A 9 7.58 1.61 29.37
N ASN A 10 8.21 0.44 29.40
CA ASN A 10 9.65 0.31 29.66
C ASN A 10 10.46 0.28 28.37
N ASP A 11 9.78 -0.01 27.26
CA ASP A 11 10.40 -0.24 25.95
C ASP A 11 10.33 0.96 25.00
N ALA A 12 9.82 2.11 25.47
CA ALA A 12 9.53 3.28 24.64
C ALA A 12 10.73 3.76 23.79
N ALA A 13 11.93 3.81 24.39
CA ALA A 13 13.14 4.21 23.66
C ALA A 13 13.50 3.23 22.54
N ALA A 14 13.33 1.92 22.77
CA ALA A 14 13.62 0.89 21.78
C ALA A 14 12.57 0.86 20.65
N LEU A 15 11.29 1.14 20.98
CA LEU A 15 10.22 1.28 19.99
C LEU A 15 10.47 2.44 19.03
N LEU A 16 10.93 3.58 19.55
CA LEU A 16 11.25 4.78 18.76
C LEU A 16 12.52 4.61 17.90
N GLU A 17 13.50 3.83 18.36
CA GLU A 17 14.74 3.60 17.63
C GLU A 17 14.59 2.55 16.51
N ALA A 18 13.64 1.63 16.65
CA ALA A 18 13.38 0.60 15.65
C ALA A 18 12.89 1.20 14.31
N ASN A 19 13.06 0.48 13.21
CA ASN A 19 12.45 0.90 11.93
C ASN A 19 10.93 0.75 11.93
N MET A 20 10.41 -0.06 12.85
CA MET A 20 8.98 -0.25 13.10
C MET A 20 8.81 -0.65 14.56
N GLY A 21 8.30 0.25 15.39
CA GLY A 21 7.91 -0.02 16.77
C GLY A 21 6.51 -0.62 16.85
N ILE A 22 6.35 -1.77 17.49
CA ILE A 22 5.06 -2.45 17.68
C ILE A 22 4.79 -2.59 19.18
N ALA A 23 3.74 -1.92 19.67
CA ALA A 23 3.31 -2.07 21.06
C ALA A 23 2.21 -3.14 21.19
N ILE A 24 2.30 -4.01 22.20
CA ILE A 24 1.27 -5.00 22.57
C ILE A 24 0.47 -4.49 23.76
N GLY A 25 -0.86 -4.63 23.74
CA GLY A 25 -1.68 -4.41 24.92
C GLY A 25 -1.71 -2.97 25.41
N ALA A 26 -1.39 -2.03 24.52
CA ALA A 26 -1.11 -0.65 24.90
C ALA A 26 -2.39 0.13 25.20
N GLY A 27 -2.83 0.05 26.45
CA GLY A 27 -3.80 0.96 27.05
C GLY A 27 -3.18 2.24 27.63
N THR A 28 -1.86 2.41 27.52
CA THR A 28 -1.13 3.57 28.07
C THR A 28 -0.77 4.57 26.98
N ASN A 29 -0.85 5.87 27.30
CA ASN A 29 -0.54 6.94 26.34
C ASN A 29 0.91 6.87 25.82
N VAL A 30 1.86 6.43 26.67
CA VAL A 30 3.29 6.34 26.31
C VAL A 30 3.50 5.37 25.16
N ALA A 31 2.83 4.22 25.19
CA ALA A 31 2.94 3.21 24.15
C ALA A 31 2.31 3.67 22.82
N ILE A 32 1.21 4.42 22.88
CA ILE A 32 0.56 5.02 21.70
C ILE A 32 1.46 6.09 21.04
N GLU A 33 2.17 6.88 21.84
CA GLU A 33 3.08 7.92 21.32
C GLU A 33 4.41 7.35 20.81
N SER A 34 4.84 6.20 21.33
CA SER A 34 6.17 5.64 21.05
C SER A 34 6.19 4.60 19.93
N ALA A 35 5.05 4.00 19.57
CA ALA A 35 4.98 2.91 18.58
C ALA A 35 4.29 3.33 17.27
N ASP A 36 4.75 2.77 16.15
CA ASP A 36 4.13 2.96 14.82
C ASP A 36 2.85 2.11 14.66
N LEU A 37 2.78 0.99 15.36
CA LEU A 37 1.66 0.05 15.33
C LEU A 37 1.30 -0.39 16.75
N VAL A 38 0.05 -0.19 17.13
CA VAL A 38 -0.48 -0.61 18.42
C VAL A 38 -1.43 -1.78 18.24
N LEU A 39 -1.11 -2.91 18.89
CA LEU A 39 -1.99 -4.07 18.98
C LEU A 39 -2.94 -3.87 20.15
N ILE A 40 -4.24 -3.91 19.85
CA ILE A 40 -5.30 -3.71 20.83
C ILE A 40 -5.46 -4.95 21.72
N GLU A 41 -5.24 -6.14 21.14
CA GLU A 41 -5.32 -7.41 21.85
C GLU A 41 -3.93 -7.82 22.39
N ASP A 42 -3.91 -8.55 23.50
CA ASP A 42 -2.68 -9.07 24.13
C ASP A 42 -2.14 -10.33 23.43
N ASP A 43 -2.28 -10.44 22.10
CA ASP A 43 -1.75 -11.56 21.30
C ASP A 43 -0.55 -11.11 20.45
N PRO A 44 0.69 -11.53 20.79
CA PRO A 44 1.88 -11.23 19.98
C PRO A 44 1.79 -11.74 18.54
N LEU A 45 0.95 -12.74 18.24
CA LEU A 45 0.72 -13.23 16.88
C LEU A 45 0.06 -12.17 15.98
N ASP A 46 -0.63 -11.18 16.55
CA ASP A 46 -1.21 -10.09 15.77
C ASP A 46 -0.15 -9.20 15.12
N ALA A 47 1.07 -9.13 15.69
CA ALA A 47 2.20 -8.49 15.03
C ALA A 47 2.51 -9.18 13.68
N VAL A 48 2.45 -10.50 13.63
CA VAL A 48 2.66 -11.28 12.41
C VAL A 48 1.54 -11.04 11.40
N LYS A 49 0.29 -10.98 11.86
CA LYS A 49 -0.87 -10.66 11.01
C LYS A 49 -0.74 -9.26 10.39
N ALA A 50 -0.33 -8.26 11.18
CA ALA A 50 -0.09 -6.89 10.73
C ALA A 50 1.02 -6.83 9.67
N LEU A 51 2.16 -7.50 9.90
CA LEU A 51 3.24 -7.60 8.92
C LEU A 51 2.80 -8.29 7.63
N ASN A 52 1.99 -9.36 7.74
CA ASN A 52 1.42 -10.06 6.59
C ASN A 52 0.45 -9.17 5.80
N LEU A 53 -0.36 -8.37 6.49
CA LEU A 53 -1.22 -7.36 5.86
C LEU A 53 -0.38 -6.35 5.10
N GLY A 54 0.66 -5.78 5.73
CA GLY A 54 1.59 -4.85 5.10
C GLY A 54 2.21 -5.40 3.81
N LYS A 55 2.73 -6.64 3.83
CA LYS A 55 3.26 -7.32 2.65
C LYS A 55 2.24 -7.46 1.52
N LYS A 56 0.99 -7.79 1.85
CA LYS A 56 -0.09 -7.94 0.86
C LYS A 56 -0.53 -6.60 0.29
N THR A 57 -0.62 -5.56 1.12
CA THR A 57 -0.89 -4.19 0.70
C THR A 57 0.20 -3.70 -0.25
N TYR A 58 1.47 -3.93 0.09
CA TYR A 58 2.60 -3.57 -0.77
C TYR A 58 2.53 -4.26 -2.14
N ARG A 59 2.17 -5.55 -2.19
CA ARG A 59 1.95 -6.26 -3.45
C ARG A 59 0.83 -5.63 -4.29
N LYS A 60 -0.28 -5.21 -3.67
CA LYS A 60 -1.36 -4.50 -4.38
C LYS A 60 -0.93 -3.14 -4.89
N MET A 61 -0.14 -2.41 -4.10
CA MET A 61 0.44 -1.12 -4.51
C MET A 61 1.32 -1.28 -5.76
N ILE A 62 2.23 -2.27 -5.78
CA ILE A 62 3.09 -2.52 -6.94
C ILE A 62 2.29 -2.94 -8.19
N GLN A 63 1.25 -3.76 -8.03
CA GLN A 63 0.34 -4.10 -9.13
C GLN A 63 -0.37 -2.87 -9.68
N ASN A 64 -0.86 -1.98 -8.80
CA ASN A 64 -1.52 -0.74 -9.18
C ASN A 64 -0.56 0.22 -9.90
N LEU A 65 0.68 0.32 -9.41
CA LEU A 65 1.73 1.10 -10.05
C LEU A 65 2.03 0.57 -11.45
N PHE A 66 2.15 -0.75 -11.62
CA PHE A 66 2.39 -1.37 -12.93
C PHE A 66 1.25 -1.06 -13.91
N TRP A 67 -0.01 -1.14 -13.48
CA TRP A 67 -1.16 -0.76 -14.31
C TRP A 67 -1.16 0.73 -14.67
N ALA A 68 -0.95 1.60 -13.68
CA ALA A 68 -0.92 3.04 -13.87
C ALA A 68 0.22 3.47 -14.80
N THR A 69 1.42 2.95 -14.60
CA THR A 69 2.57 3.24 -15.45
C THR A 69 2.40 2.62 -16.83
N GLY A 70 1.95 1.37 -16.93
CA GLY A 70 1.77 0.65 -18.19
C GLY A 70 0.81 1.37 -19.15
N TYR A 71 -0.34 1.84 -18.66
CA TYR A 71 -1.25 2.59 -19.53
C TYR A 71 -0.64 3.94 -19.97
N ASN A 72 0.06 4.66 -19.09
CA ASN A 72 0.69 5.94 -19.44
C ASN A 72 1.82 5.76 -20.46
N VAL A 73 2.63 4.71 -20.32
CA VAL A 73 3.70 4.36 -21.26
C VAL A 73 3.15 4.10 -22.66
N LEU A 74 1.92 3.60 -22.80
CA LEU A 74 1.26 3.44 -24.10
C LEU A 74 0.55 4.71 -24.56
N ALA A 75 -0.19 5.38 -23.66
CA ALA A 75 -1.03 6.52 -24.00
C ALA A 75 -0.23 7.76 -24.40
N ILE A 76 0.90 8.04 -23.73
CA ILE A 76 1.71 9.24 -24.00
C ILE A 76 2.33 9.20 -25.41
N PRO A 77 3.02 8.14 -25.85
CA PRO A 77 3.53 8.05 -27.22
C PRO A 77 2.42 8.09 -28.28
N LEU A 78 1.27 7.45 -28.01
CA LEU A 78 0.12 7.47 -28.92
C LEU A 78 -0.49 8.88 -29.05
N ALA A 79 -0.57 9.64 -27.96
CA ALA A 79 -0.99 11.04 -27.98
C ALA A 79 0.05 11.96 -28.64
N ALA A 80 1.33 11.64 -28.51
CA ALA A 80 2.43 12.34 -29.18
C ALA A 80 2.54 12.05 -30.69
N GLY A 81 1.70 11.15 -31.23
CA GLY A 81 1.61 10.89 -32.67
C GLY A 81 2.58 9.83 -33.20
N VAL A 82 3.17 8.99 -32.35
CA VAL A 82 4.06 7.89 -32.79
C VAL A 82 3.35 6.93 -33.76
N ALA A 83 2.05 6.72 -33.59
CA ALA A 83 1.23 5.88 -34.48
C ALA A 83 0.46 6.66 -35.56
N TYR A 84 0.81 7.94 -35.80
CA TYR A 84 0.10 8.79 -36.75
C TYR A 84 0.15 8.25 -38.18
N SER A 85 1.26 7.63 -38.58
CA SER A 85 1.40 6.97 -39.89
C SER A 85 0.43 5.80 -40.12
N TRP A 86 -0.12 5.22 -39.05
CA TRP A 86 -1.17 4.20 -39.10
C TRP A 86 -2.58 4.78 -38.92
N GLY A 87 -2.71 6.11 -38.96
CA GLY A 87 -3.99 6.81 -38.76
C GLY A 87 -4.47 6.84 -37.31
N LEU A 88 -3.64 6.42 -36.35
CA LEU A 88 -3.97 6.36 -34.94
C LEU A 88 -3.39 7.57 -34.21
N LEU A 89 -4.26 8.49 -33.81
CA LEU A 89 -3.94 9.59 -32.90
C LEU A 89 -4.89 9.54 -31.70
N LEU A 90 -4.33 9.51 -30.49
CA LEU A 90 -5.12 9.41 -29.28
C LEU A 90 -5.76 10.77 -28.97
N SER A 91 -7.08 10.87 -29.14
CA SER A 91 -7.82 12.10 -28.83
C SER A 91 -7.97 12.31 -27.32
N PRO A 92 -8.12 13.56 -26.85
CA PRO A 92 -8.36 13.84 -25.43
C PRO A 92 -9.55 13.09 -24.84
N ALA A 93 -10.62 12.87 -25.62
CA ALA A 93 -11.80 12.12 -25.20
C ALA A 93 -11.48 10.64 -24.94
N ILE A 94 -10.71 9.99 -25.82
CA ILE A 94 -10.25 8.61 -25.64
C ILE A 94 -9.30 8.53 -24.44
N GLY A 95 -8.41 9.51 -24.29
CA GLY A 95 -7.51 9.60 -23.13
C GLY A 95 -8.27 9.67 -21.80
N ALA A 96 -9.32 10.49 -21.71
CA ALA A 96 -10.16 10.60 -20.53
C ALA A 96 -10.89 9.29 -20.19
N LEU A 97 -11.39 8.57 -21.22
CA LEU A 97 -11.99 7.26 -21.03
C LEU A 97 -10.97 6.24 -20.50
N LEU A 98 -9.77 6.18 -21.08
CA LEU A 98 -8.70 5.28 -20.63
C LEU A 98 -8.26 5.60 -19.19
N MET A 99 -8.15 6.89 -18.83
CA MET A 99 -7.82 7.32 -17.47
C MET A 99 -8.89 6.88 -16.47
N SER A 100 -10.17 7.02 -16.85
CA SER A 100 -11.29 6.59 -16.00
C SER A 100 -11.30 5.08 -15.81
N LEU A 101 -11.07 4.31 -16.88
CA LEU A 101 -10.96 2.86 -16.82
C LEU A 101 -9.79 2.40 -15.94
N SER A 102 -8.62 3.02 -16.09
CA SER A 102 -7.44 2.76 -15.25
C SER A 102 -7.74 2.94 -13.76
N THR A 103 -8.40 4.03 -13.40
CA THR A 103 -8.83 4.31 -12.02
C THR A 103 -9.72 3.20 -11.46
N VAL A 104 -10.70 2.74 -12.26
CA VAL A 104 -11.60 1.65 -11.86
C VAL A 104 -10.84 0.34 -11.66
N ILE A 105 -9.93 -0.02 -12.55
CA ILE A 105 -9.12 -1.25 -12.44
C ILE A 105 -8.27 -1.24 -11.17
N VAL A 106 -7.57 -0.13 -10.91
CA VAL A 106 -6.73 0.08 -9.73
C VAL A 106 -7.56 0.01 -8.44
N ALA A 107 -8.75 0.63 -8.43
CA ALA A 107 -9.67 0.60 -7.30
C ALA A 107 -10.19 -0.82 -7.00
N ILE A 108 -10.63 -1.55 -8.04
CA ILE A 108 -11.05 -2.94 -7.91
C ILE A 108 -9.89 -3.79 -7.35
N ASN A 109 -8.69 -3.63 -7.90
CA ASN A 109 -7.54 -4.39 -7.45
C ASN A 109 -7.18 -4.13 -5.97
N ALA A 110 -7.32 -2.88 -5.51
CA ALA A 110 -7.15 -2.50 -4.11
C ALA A 110 -8.23 -3.14 -3.22
N VAL A 111 -9.50 -3.11 -3.61
CA VAL A 111 -10.62 -3.69 -2.85
C VAL A 111 -10.47 -5.21 -2.69
N LEU A 112 -9.87 -5.90 -3.67
CA LEU A 112 -9.57 -7.34 -3.56
C LEU A 112 -8.66 -7.69 -2.38
N LEU A 113 -7.94 -6.72 -1.80
CA LEU A 113 -7.18 -6.93 -0.56
C LEU A 113 -8.06 -7.38 0.60
N ARG A 114 -9.35 -7.00 0.64
CA ARG A 114 -10.31 -7.45 1.66
C ARG A 114 -10.47 -8.97 1.74
N ARG A 115 -10.11 -9.69 0.68
CA ARG A 115 -10.16 -11.17 0.63
C ARG A 115 -8.87 -11.82 1.12
N ALA A 116 -7.89 -11.04 1.56
CA ALA A 116 -6.62 -11.55 2.06
C ALA A 116 -6.80 -12.29 3.39
N LYS A 117 -6.37 -13.55 3.45
CA LYS A 117 -6.27 -14.29 4.71
C LYS A 117 -5.04 -13.82 5.51
N LEU A 118 -5.25 -13.27 6.69
CA LEU A 118 -4.17 -12.93 7.62
C LEU A 118 -4.09 -14.13 8.57
N ALA A 119 -3.22 -15.08 8.22
CA ALA A 119 -2.97 -16.24 9.08
C ALA A 119 -2.19 -15.77 10.32
#